data_AF-A0A381XP15-F1
#
_entry.id   AF-A0A381XP15-F1
#
_cell.length_a   1.000
_cell.length_b   1.000
_cell.length_c   1.000
_cell.angle_alpha   90.00
_cell.angle_beta   90.00
_cell.angle_gamma   90.00
#
_symmetry.space_group_name_H-M   'P 1'
#
loop_
_entity.id
_entity.type
_entity.pdbx_description
1 polymer ?
#
loop_
_entity_poly.entity_id
_entity_poly.type
_entity_poly.pdbx_seq_one_letter_code
_entity_poly.pdbx_strand_id
1 'polypeptide(L)'
;MARITAGVASSHVPAIGVAVDLGKTQDEYWSSLFRGYEFTKQWIAEEKPDVVLLVYNDHASAFGLDMIPTFAIGCGESFKPADEGWGARQVPEVQGCPDLAWHIMQSVIQDDFDLTVINEMEVDHGLTVPLSLMFGQPEAWPCKVIPLAVNVVVYPPPSGQRCYNLGKALRRAVDSFDEDFNVQIWGTGGMSHQLQGPRAGLINKKWDKEFLDRLVNEPDELAT
;
A
#
# COMPACT_ATOMS: atom_id res chain seq x y z
N MET A 1 22.96 7.31 -2.21
CA MET A 1 21.76 8.11 -1.94
C MET A 1 20.58 7.37 -2.50
N ALA A 2 19.58 7.15 -1.67
CA ALA A 2 18.41 6.40 -2.06
C ALA A 2 17.63 7.19 -3.11
N ARG A 3 16.91 6.48 -3.97
CA ARG A 3 16.14 7.09 -5.06
C ARG A 3 14.79 6.40 -5.20
N ILE A 4 13.76 7.21 -5.40
CA ILE A 4 12.46 6.69 -5.84
C ILE A 4 12.52 6.41 -7.34
N THR A 5 12.43 5.15 -7.73
CA THR A 5 12.52 4.70 -9.14
C THR A 5 11.16 4.55 -9.80
N ALA A 6 10.13 4.18 -9.03
CA ALA A 6 8.77 4.03 -9.54
C ALA A 6 7.69 4.31 -8.48
N GLY A 7 6.51 4.68 -8.97
CA GLY A 7 5.25 4.68 -8.23
C GLY A 7 4.32 3.60 -8.79
N VAL A 8 3.70 2.80 -7.93
CA VAL A 8 2.79 1.71 -8.34
C VAL A 8 1.44 1.90 -7.67
N ALA A 9 0.35 1.69 -8.41
CA ALA A 9 -0.99 1.64 -7.86
C ALA A 9 -1.61 0.25 -8.10
N SER A 10 -2.24 -0.33 -7.08
CA SER A 10 -2.91 -1.64 -7.17
C SER A 10 -4.14 -1.69 -6.28
N SER A 11 -5.21 -2.32 -6.76
CA SER A 11 -6.29 -2.74 -5.85
C SER A 11 -5.75 -3.77 -4.84
N HIS A 12 -6.39 -3.88 -3.68
CA HIS A 12 -6.00 -4.78 -2.59
C HIS A 12 -7.14 -5.67 -2.06
N VAL A 13 -8.22 -5.82 -2.84
CA VAL A 13 -9.44 -6.54 -2.39
C VAL A 13 -9.10 -7.95 -1.86
N PRO A 14 -9.57 -8.35 -0.67
CA PRO A 14 -9.18 -9.60 -0.02
C PRO A 14 -9.58 -10.85 -0.82
N ALA A 15 -10.68 -10.78 -1.58
CA ALA A 15 -11.12 -11.86 -2.46
C ALA A 15 -10.07 -12.24 -3.53
N ILE A 16 -9.23 -11.29 -3.95
CA ILE A 16 -8.12 -11.56 -4.86
C ILE A 16 -7.04 -12.40 -4.16
N GLY A 17 -6.72 -12.07 -2.91
CA GLY A 17 -5.81 -12.86 -2.07
C GLY A 17 -6.30 -14.29 -1.91
N VAL A 18 -7.59 -14.48 -1.59
CA VAL A 18 -8.22 -15.81 -1.51
C VAL A 18 -8.11 -16.58 -2.83
N ALA A 19 -8.28 -15.91 -3.97
CA ALA A 19 -8.14 -16.56 -5.28
C ALA A 19 -6.70 -17.04 -5.53
N VAL A 20 -5.69 -16.29 -5.09
CA VAL A 20 -4.28 -16.72 -5.13
C VAL A 20 -4.07 -17.91 -4.21
N ASP A 21 -4.48 -17.78 -2.95
CA ASP A 21 -4.22 -18.77 -1.89
C ASP A 21 -4.87 -20.14 -2.21
N LEU A 22 -6.02 -20.14 -2.89
CA LEU A 22 -6.73 -21.35 -3.33
C LEU A 22 -6.34 -21.86 -4.73
N GLY A 23 -5.36 -21.25 -5.39
CA GLY A 23 -4.93 -21.66 -6.74
C GLY A 23 -5.97 -21.42 -7.83
N LYS A 24 -6.90 -20.48 -7.63
CA LYS A 24 -8.04 -20.17 -8.52
C LYS A 24 -7.73 -19.08 -9.56
N THR A 25 -6.47 -18.74 -9.74
CA THR A 25 -6.05 -17.62 -10.59
C THR A 25 -6.39 -17.82 -12.08
N GLN A 26 -6.62 -19.08 -12.49
CA GLN A 26 -6.99 -19.46 -13.86
C GLN A 26 -8.49 -19.72 -14.05
N ASP A 27 -9.30 -19.63 -13.00
CA ASP A 27 -10.75 -19.80 -13.11
C ASP A 27 -11.33 -18.72 -14.02
N GLU A 28 -12.44 -19.03 -14.70
CA GLU A 28 -13.07 -18.15 -15.71
C GLU A 28 -13.26 -16.71 -15.20
N TYR A 29 -13.75 -16.57 -13.96
CA TYR A 29 -13.97 -15.27 -13.31
C TYR A 29 -12.68 -14.48 -13.07
N TRP A 30 -11.59 -15.16 -12.68
CA TRP A 30 -10.35 -14.53 -12.21
C TRP A 30 -9.30 -14.33 -13.29
N SER A 31 -9.31 -15.18 -14.32
CA SER A 31 -8.26 -15.26 -15.35
C SER A 31 -7.95 -13.92 -16.02
N SER A 32 -8.96 -13.09 -16.28
CA SER A 32 -8.78 -11.76 -16.90
C SER A 32 -8.04 -10.78 -15.99
N LEU A 33 -8.32 -10.80 -14.68
CA LEU A 33 -7.63 -9.99 -13.68
C LEU A 33 -6.16 -10.39 -13.61
N PHE A 34 -5.87 -11.68 -13.44
CA PHE A 34 -4.49 -12.14 -13.28
C PHE A 34 -3.66 -11.97 -14.56
N ARG A 35 -4.28 -12.09 -15.75
CA ARG A 35 -3.63 -11.71 -17.02
C ARG A 35 -3.24 -10.23 -17.03
N GLY A 36 -4.08 -9.36 -16.48
CA GLY A 36 -3.77 -7.92 -16.35
C GLY A 36 -2.53 -7.62 -15.49
N TYR A 37 -2.16 -8.52 -14.57
CA TYR A 37 -0.96 -8.40 -13.73
C TYR A 37 0.29 -9.06 -14.35
N GLU A 38 0.19 -9.77 -15.47
CA GLU A 38 1.35 -10.48 -16.07
C GLU A 38 2.48 -9.52 -16.45
N PHE A 39 2.15 -8.39 -17.09
CA PHE A 39 3.14 -7.34 -17.39
C PHE A 39 3.80 -6.84 -16.10
N THR A 40 3.00 -6.52 -15.08
CA THR A 40 3.50 -5.95 -13.84
C THR A 40 4.41 -6.91 -13.09
N LYS A 41 4.12 -8.22 -13.11
CA LYS A 41 4.98 -9.27 -12.56
C LYS A 41 6.32 -9.37 -13.27
N GLN A 42 6.33 -9.26 -14.60
CA GLN A 42 7.57 -9.24 -15.39
C GLN A 42 8.38 -7.99 -15.11
N TRP A 43 7.72 -6.82 -15.16
CA TRP A 43 8.32 -5.53 -14.89
C TRP A 43 8.96 -5.46 -13.51
N ILE A 44 8.26 -5.87 -12.44
CA ILE A 44 8.82 -5.78 -11.09
C ILE A 44 9.99 -6.74 -10.86
N ALA A 45 10.01 -7.88 -11.56
CA ALA A 45 11.13 -8.83 -11.53
C ALA A 45 12.40 -8.26 -12.22
N GLU A 46 12.25 -7.29 -13.11
CA GLU A 46 13.35 -6.55 -13.73
C GLU A 46 13.77 -5.34 -12.88
N GLU A 47 12.82 -4.56 -12.36
CA GLU A 47 13.07 -3.34 -11.58
C GLU A 47 13.72 -3.61 -10.22
N LYS A 48 13.37 -4.72 -9.55
CA LYS A 48 13.99 -5.19 -8.30
C LYS A 48 14.18 -4.08 -7.25
N PRO A 49 13.10 -3.53 -6.66
CA PRO A 49 13.24 -2.59 -5.55
C PRO A 49 13.95 -3.24 -4.36
N ASP A 50 14.80 -2.48 -3.68
CA ASP A 50 15.36 -2.87 -2.39
C ASP A 50 14.30 -2.68 -1.28
N VAL A 51 13.54 -1.59 -1.38
CA VAL A 51 12.50 -1.21 -0.42
C VAL A 51 11.24 -0.72 -1.12
N VAL A 52 10.08 -1.20 -0.66
CA VAL A 52 8.77 -0.66 -1.03
C VAL A 52 8.18 0.10 0.16
N LEU A 53 7.96 1.40 0.02
CA LEU A 53 7.10 2.14 0.95
C LEU A 53 5.64 1.95 0.51
N LEU A 54 4.89 1.13 1.26
CA LEU A 54 3.55 0.70 0.88
C LEU A 54 2.49 1.48 1.66
N VAL A 55 1.82 2.38 0.95
CA VAL A 55 0.71 3.20 1.44
C VAL A 55 -0.59 2.44 1.25
N TYR A 56 -1.28 2.17 2.36
CA TYR A 56 -2.56 1.46 2.40
C TYR A 56 -3.42 2.02 3.52
N ASN A 57 -4.65 1.56 3.65
CA ASN A 57 -5.45 1.75 4.85
C ASN A 57 -5.56 0.43 5.61
N ASP A 58 -5.42 0.48 6.93
CA ASP A 58 -5.81 -0.63 7.79
C ASP A 58 -7.33 -0.79 7.78
N HIS A 59 -7.80 -2.03 7.77
CA HIS A 59 -9.22 -2.39 7.71
C HIS A 59 -9.77 -2.78 9.09
N ALA A 60 -9.36 -2.03 10.12
CA ALA A 60 -9.63 -2.31 11.53
C ALA A 60 -9.04 -3.65 11.99
N SER A 61 -7.81 -3.94 11.56
CA SER A 61 -7.03 -5.10 11.96
C SER A 61 -6.00 -4.71 13.01
N ALA A 62 -5.07 -3.82 12.67
CA ALA A 62 -4.09 -3.27 13.61
C ALA A 62 -4.66 -2.12 14.45
N PHE A 63 -5.62 -1.35 13.90
CA PHE A 63 -6.14 -0.14 14.54
C PHE A 63 -7.65 -0.26 14.83
N GLY A 64 -7.97 -0.52 16.09
CA GLY A 64 -9.34 -0.54 16.60
C GLY A 64 -9.89 0.86 16.90
N LEU A 65 -11.08 0.90 17.53
CA LEU A 65 -11.70 2.16 17.96
C LEU A 65 -10.95 2.85 19.12
N ASP A 66 -10.06 2.12 19.78
CA ASP A 66 -9.20 2.60 20.85
C ASP A 66 -8.05 3.48 20.35
N MET A 67 -7.61 3.30 19.09
CA MET A 67 -6.56 4.11 18.50
C MET A 67 -6.74 4.23 16.98
N ILE A 68 -6.98 5.46 16.50
CA ILE A 68 -7.20 5.75 15.07
C ILE A 68 -6.18 6.82 14.62
N PRO A 69 -4.98 6.43 14.17
CA PRO A 69 -3.98 7.38 13.69
C PRO A 69 -4.36 7.91 12.30
N THR A 70 -4.09 9.18 12.00
CA THR A 70 -4.31 9.72 10.64
C THR A 70 -3.30 9.13 9.66
N PHE A 71 -2.02 9.16 10.01
CA PHE A 71 -0.91 8.56 9.29
C PHE A 71 -0.06 7.78 10.28
N ALA A 72 0.16 6.48 10.02
CA ALA A 72 0.97 5.61 10.87
C ALA A 72 2.05 4.92 10.04
N ILE A 73 3.32 5.12 10.40
CA ILE A 73 4.47 4.50 9.73
C ILE A 73 5.01 3.33 10.57
N GLY A 74 5.18 2.18 9.92
CA GLY A 74 5.79 1.00 10.51
C GLY A 74 7.32 1.12 10.51
N CYS A 75 7.93 1.14 11.68
CA CYS A 75 9.40 1.25 11.87
C CYS A 75 10.04 -0.03 12.46
N GLY A 76 9.24 -1.10 12.63
CA GLY A 76 9.70 -2.41 13.10
C GLY A 76 10.54 -3.20 12.10
N GLU A 77 11.20 -4.24 12.59
CA GLU A 77 12.02 -5.17 11.78
C GLU A 77 11.18 -6.12 10.93
N SER A 78 9.99 -6.50 11.41
CA SER A 78 9.09 -7.41 10.70
C SER A 78 7.63 -7.17 11.07
N PHE A 79 6.73 -7.58 10.18
CA PHE A 79 5.29 -7.46 10.34
C PHE A 79 4.59 -8.75 9.89
N LYS A 80 3.81 -9.35 10.80
CA LYS A 80 3.09 -10.60 10.52
C LYS A 80 1.77 -10.32 9.81
N PRO A 81 1.29 -11.20 8.92
CA PRO A 81 -0.06 -11.12 8.38
C PRO A 81 -1.09 -11.18 9.52
N ALA A 82 -2.05 -10.26 9.52
CA ALA A 82 -3.11 -10.22 10.52
C ALA A 82 -4.08 -11.39 10.39
N ASP A 83 -4.67 -11.83 11.51
CA ASP A 83 -5.87 -12.66 11.48
C ASP A 83 -7.12 -11.79 11.35
N GLU A 84 -7.74 -11.85 10.17
CA GLU A 84 -8.92 -11.06 9.83
C GLU A 84 -10.24 -11.85 10.02
N GLY A 85 -10.20 -12.89 10.87
CA GLY A 85 -11.33 -13.76 11.18
C GLY A 85 -11.30 -15.14 10.48
N TRP A 86 -10.26 -15.42 9.71
CA TRP A 86 -10.07 -16.68 8.97
C TRP A 86 -8.78 -17.41 9.33
N GLY A 87 -8.06 -16.95 10.36
CA GLY A 87 -6.65 -17.23 10.56
C GLY A 87 -5.78 -16.27 9.75
N ALA A 88 -4.54 -16.07 10.21
CA ALA A 88 -3.55 -15.30 9.46
C ALA A 88 -3.32 -15.88 8.07
N ARG A 89 -3.23 -15.03 7.03
CA ARG A 89 -2.89 -15.47 5.68
C ARG A 89 -1.55 -16.20 5.67
N GLN A 90 -1.48 -17.30 4.92
CA GLN A 90 -0.27 -18.13 4.81
C GLN A 90 0.68 -17.58 3.75
N VAL A 91 1.14 -16.35 3.97
CA VAL A 91 2.14 -15.65 3.16
C VAL A 91 3.36 -15.31 4.02
N PRO A 92 4.55 -15.06 3.43
CA PRO A 92 5.74 -14.75 4.21
C PRO A 92 5.56 -13.52 5.09
N GLU A 93 6.22 -13.52 6.25
CA GLU A 93 6.32 -12.34 7.11
C GLU A 93 7.00 -11.20 6.36
N VAL A 94 6.44 -10.01 6.49
CA VAL A 94 6.92 -8.82 5.79
C VAL A 94 8.15 -8.29 6.54
N GLN A 95 9.29 -8.21 5.86
CA GLN A 95 10.52 -7.70 6.45
C GLN A 95 10.58 -6.18 6.29
N GLY A 96 10.76 -5.48 7.41
CA GLY A 96 10.88 -4.03 7.48
C GLY A 96 12.22 -3.50 7.00
N CYS A 97 12.34 -2.17 6.94
CA CYS A 97 13.61 -1.47 6.75
C CYS A 97 13.77 -0.36 7.81
N PRO A 98 14.08 -0.72 9.07
CA PRO A 98 14.08 0.22 10.19
C PRO A 98 14.89 1.49 9.92
N ASP A 99 16.12 1.39 9.42
CA ASP A 99 16.99 2.56 9.19
C ASP A 99 16.33 3.61 8.28
N LEU A 100 15.79 3.16 7.13
CA LEU A 100 15.08 4.04 6.21
C LEU A 100 13.73 4.50 6.79
N ALA A 101 12.99 3.64 7.48
CA ALA A 101 11.70 4.00 8.08
C ALA A 101 11.84 5.08 9.18
N TRP A 102 12.82 4.93 10.06
CA TRP A 102 13.15 5.91 11.10
C TRP A 102 13.67 7.21 10.50
N HIS A 103 14.46 7.16 9.43
CA HIS A 103 14.90 8.35 8.69
C HIS A 103 13.72 9.10 8.05
N ILE A 104 12.83 8.37 7.36
CA ILE A 104 11.62 8.93 6.76
C ILE A 104 10.77 9.60 7.83
N MET A 105 10.51 8.90 8.94
CA MET A 105 9.71 9.41 10.04
C MET A 105 10.27 10.74 10.57
N GLN A 106 11.56 10.80 10.90
CA GLN A 106 12.18 12.02 11.43
C GLN A 106 12.08 13.17 10.43
N SER A 107 12.39 12.91 9.17
CA SER A 107 12.36 13.92 8.10
C SER A 107 10.94 14.47 7.87
N VAL A 108 9.94 13.58 7.84
CA VAL A 108 8.54 13.95 7.58
C VAL A 108 7.92 14.68 8.77
N ILE A 109 8.28 14.34 10.00
CA ILE A 109 7.89 15.13 11.19
C ILE A 109 8.50 16.53 11.13
N GLN A 110 9.76 16.68 10.70
CA GLN A 110 10.38 17.99 10.50
C GLN A 110 9.76 18.80 9.34
N ASP A 111 9.03 18.14 8.44
CA ASP A 111 8.22 18.75 7.38
C ASP A 111 6.77 19.04 7.82
N ASP A 112 6.52 19.16 9.14
CA ASP A 112 5.24 19.50 9.78
C ASP A 112 4.10 18.48 9.54
N PHE A 113 4.43 17.18 9.52
CA PHE A 113 3.43 16.10 9.55
C PHE A 113 3.41 15.37 10.90
N ASP A 114 2.22 15.28 11.50
CA ASP A 114 1.98 14.48 12.70
C ASP A 114 1.90 12.97 12.35
N LEU A 115 3.05 12.29 12.33
CA LEU A 115 3.12 10.85 12.14
C LEU A 115 2.97 10.09 13.46
N THR A 116 2.21 9.00 13.44
CA THR A 116 2.26 7.97 14.49
C THR A 116 3.32 6.93 14.13
N VAL A 117 4.22 6.63 15.06
CA VAL A 117 5.24 5.59 14.88
C VAL A 117 4.74 4.28 15.45
N ILE A 118 4.82 3.22 14.65
CA ILE A 118 4.41 1.88 15.05
C ILE A 118 5.60 0.92 14.89
N ASN A 119 6.13 0.43 16.02
CA ASN A 119 7.21 -0.55 16.01
C ASN A 119 6.70 -1.99 15.92
N GLU A 120 5.49 -2.24 16.41
CA GLU A 120 4.87 -3.56 16.41
C GLU A 120 3.42 -3.42 15.93
N MET A 121 3.10 -4.12 14.85
CA MET A 121 1.73 -4.33 14.38
C MET A 121 1.68 -5.53 13.44
N GLU A 122 0.49 -6.07 13.25
CA GLU A 122 0.19 -6.98 12.15
C GLU A 122 -0.20 -6.17 10.90
N VAL A 123 -0.08 -6.78 9.72
CA VAL A 123 -0.42 -6.17 8.43
C VAL A 123 -1.52 -6.96 7.74
N ASP A 124 -2.57 -6.28 7.32
CA ASP A 124 -3.77 -6.89 6.76
C ASP A 124 -3.68 -7.15 5.24
N HIS A 125 -4.79 -7.54 4.63
CA HIS A 125 -4.93 -7.74 3.19
C HIS A 125 -4.60 -6.48 2.37
N GLY A 126 -4.81 -5.28 2.91
CA GLY A 126 -4.53 -4.00 2.25
C GLY A 126 -3.05 -3.85 1.86
N LEU A 127 -2.17 -4.49 2.64
CA LEU A 127 -0.74 -4.57 2.39
C LEU A 127 -0.34 -5.87 1.67
N THR A 128 -0.81 -7.03 2.15
CA THR A 128 -0.30 -8.33 1.70
C THR A 128 -0.88 -8.82 0.37
N VAL A 129 -2.09 -8.38 -0.03
CA VAL A 129 -2.68 -8.77 -1.33
C VAL A 129 -1.91 -8.16 -2.51
N PRO A 130 -1.56 -6.86 -2.52
CA PRO A 130 -0.68 -6.29 -3.53
C PRO A 130 0.67 -6.99 -3.64
N LEU A 131 1.29 -7.41 -2.52
CA LEU A 131 2.53 -8.20 -2.57
C LEU A 131 2.32 -9.53 -3.31
N SER A 132 1.25 -10.28 -3.01
CA SER A 132 0.93 -11.51 -3.74
C SER A 132 0.65 -11.28 -5.24
N LEU A 133 0.00 -10.17 -5.58
CA LEU A 133 -0.30 -9.81 -6.96
C LEU A 133 0.95 -9.47 -7.77
N MET A 134 1.92 -8.81 -7.15
CA MET A 134 3.15 -8.35 -7.77
C MET A 134 4.25 -9.42 -7.78
N PHE A 135 4.40 -10.16 -6.68
CA PHE A 135 5.50 -11.09 -6.46
C PHE A 135 5.10 -12.57 -6.49
N GLY A 136 3.81 -12.88 -6.56
CA GLY A 136 3.31 -14.26 -6.52
C GLY A 136 3.33 -14.86 -5.12
N GLN A 137 3.77 -16.11 -5.00
CA GLN A 137 3.82 -16.86 -3.74
C GLN A 137 5.27 -17.31 -3.46
N PRO A 138 6.21 -16.38 -3.22
CA PRO A 138 7.58 -16.73 -2.89
C PRO A 138 7.69 -17.27 -1.45
N GLU A 139 8.79 -17.94 -1.12
CA GLU A 139 9.09 -18.36 0.27
C GLU A 139 9.41 -17.15 1.17
N ALA A 140 9.95 -16.08 0.59
CA ALA A 140 10.20 -14.80 1.24
C ALA A 140 9.98 -13.66 0.23
N TRP A 141 9.50 -12.51 0.69
CA TRP A 141 9.33 -11.34 -0.19
C TRP A 141 10.70 -10.89 -0.75
N PRO A 142 10.78 -10.48 -2.03
CA PRO A 142 12.05 -10.18 -2.67
C PRO A 142 12.63 -8.80 -2.30
N CYS A 143 11.93 -8.02 -1.47
CA CYS A 143 12.32 -6.69 -1.04
C CYS A 143 11.86 -6.44 0.41
N LYS A 144 12.44 -5.42 1.06
CA LYS A 144 11.91 -4.90 2.32
C LYS A 144 10.66 -4.07 2.06
N VAL A 145 9.80 -3.93 3.07
CA VAL A 145 8.57 -3.13 2.98
C VAL A 145 8.44 -2.25 4.21
N ILE A 146 8.16 -0.97 4.00
CA ILE A 146 7.82 -0.02 5.05
C ILE A 146 6.30 0.23 4.95
N PRO A 147 5.49 -0.26 5.90
CA PRO A 147 4.06 0.03 5.90
C PRO A 147 3.80 1.51 6.23
N LEU A 148 2.91 2.16 5.49
CA LEU A 148 2.35 3.46 5.81
C LEU A 148 0.82 3.38 5.79
N ALA A 149 0.22 3.17 6.95
CA ALA A 149 -1.22 3.09 7.11
C ALA A 149 -1.84 4.50 7.16
N VAL A 150 -2.93 4.69 6.42
CA VAL A 150 -3.68 5.95 6.34
C VAL A 150 -5.13 5.72 6.76
N ASN A 151 -5.63 6.49 7.72
CA ASN A 151 -7.04 6.38 8.11
C ASN A 151 -7.97 6.90 7.00
N VAL A 152 -8.75 6.01 6.44
CA VAL A 152 -9.90 6.32 5.57
C VAL A 152 -11.18 5.60 6.00
N VAL A 153 -11.17 4.98 7.18
CA VAL A 153 -12.30 4.21 7.74
C VAL A 153 -13.17 5.12 8.59
N VAL A 154 -12.57 5.91 9.49
CA VAL A 154 -13.30 6.82 10.39
C VAL A 154 -13.14 8.26 9.91
N TYR A 155 -14.26 8.95 9.77
CA TYR A 155 -14.26 10.33 9.31
C TYR A 155 -13.88 11.33 10.41
N PRO A 156 -13.20 12.43 10.07
CA PRO A 156 -12.72 12.78 8.73
C PRO A 156 -11.38 12.10 8.35
N PRO A 157 -11.22 11.58 7.12
CA PRO A 157 -9.91 11.21 6.59
C PRO A 157 -9.04 12.45 6.30
N PRO A 158 -7.72 12.32 6.11
CA PRO A 158 -6.91 13.42 5.59
C PRO A 158 -7.42 13.85 4.20
N SER A 159 -7.34 15.15 3.90
CA SER A 159 -7.73 15.67 2.58
C SER A 159 -6.79 15.18 1.48
N GLY A 160 -7.26 15.19 0.23
CA GLY A 160 -6.43 14.90 -0.95
C GLY A 160 -5.14 15.73 -0.98
N GLN A 161 -5.26 17.03 -0.70
CA GLN A 161 -4.13 17.95 -0.60
C GLN A 161 -3.13 17.55 0.47
N ARG A 162 -3.59 17.07 1.65
CA ARG A 162 -2.71 16.61 2.73
C ARG A 162 -1.97 15.33 2.32
N CYS A 163 -2.64 14.37 1.68
CA CYS A 163 -2.00 13.16 1.14
C CYS A 163 -0.98 13.48 0.04
N TYR A 164 -1.31 14.40 -0.86
CA TYR A 164 -0.42 14.83 -1.94
C TYR A 164 0.83 15.56 -1.40
N ASN A 165 0.65 16.42 -0.41
CA ASN A 165 1.77 17.08 0.26
C ASN A 165 2.63 16.08 1.07
N LEU A 166 2.02 15.07 1.69
CA LEU A 166 2.75 13.98 2.34
C LEU A 166 3.64 13.25 1.33
N GLY A 167 3.13 12.95 0.13
CA GLY A 167 3.94 12.37 -0.96
C GLY A 167 5.16 13.23 -1.32
N LYS A 168 5.02 14.56 -1.35
CA LYS A 168 6.15 15.50 -1.55
C LYS A 168 7.18 15.42 -0.41
N ALA A 169 6.74 15.28 0.85
CA ALA A 169 7.61 15.12 2.00
C ALA A 169 8.35 13.77 2.00
N LEU A 170 7.63 12.68 1.69
CA LEU A 170 8.20 11.34 1.56
C LEU A 170 9.30 11.30 0.49
N ARG A 171 9.10 11.96 -0.66
CA ARG A 171 10.12 12.07 -1.71
C ARG A 171 11.40 12.73 -1.19
N ARG A 172 11.28 13.88 -0.52
CA ARG A 172 12.45 14.58 0.05
C ARG A 172 13.17 13.73 1.08
N ALA A 173 12.42 13.05 1.94
CA ALA A 173 12.98 12.18 2.97
C ALA A 173 13.76 10.99 2.37
N VAL A 174 13.24 10.34 1.33
CA VAL A 174 13.96 9.25 0.65
C VAL A 174 15.21 9.80 -0.05
N ASP A 175 15.09 10.91 -0.79
CA ASP A 175 16.21 11.50 -1.52
C ASP A 175 17.37 11.95 -0.59
N SER A 176 17.09 12.20 0.70
CA SER A 176 18.09 12.59 1.71
C SER A 176 18.68 11.43 2.50
N PHE A 177 18.33 10.17 2.19
CA PHE A 177 18.91 8.99 2.83
C PHE A 177 20.23 8.58 2.16
N ASP A 178 21.27 8.32 2.96
CA ASP A 178 22.64 8.19 2.47
C ASP A 178 22.89 6.89 1.65
N GLU A 179 22.29 5.77 2.06
CA GLU A 179 22.48 4.48 1.38
C GLU A 179 21.86 4.47 -0.02
N ASP A 180 22.45 3.72 -0.96
CA ASP A 180 21.93 3.60 -2.33
C ASP A 180 20.82 2.54 -2.42
N PHE A 181 19.61 2.91 -1.99
CA PHE A 181 18.42 2.08 -2.18
C PHE A 181 17.64 2.44 -3.44
N ASN A 182 17.24 1.40 -4.18
CA ASN A 182 16.14 1.44 -5.12
C ASN A 182 14.80 1.38 -4.35
N VAL A 183 14.17 2.54 -4.18
CA VAL A 183 12.90 2.66 -3.45
C VAL A 183 11.74 2.77 -4.44
N GLN A 184 10.65 2.05 -4.16
CA GLN A 184 9.37 2.26 -4.84
C GLN A 184 8.30 2.71 -3.85
N ILE A 185 7.37 3.55 -4.31
CA ILE A 185 6.20 3.98 -3.52
C ILE A 185 4.97 3.31 -4.09
N TRP A 186 4.25 2.54 -3.26
CA TRP A 186 3.05 1.83 -3.69
C TRP A 186 1.84 2.45 -3.01
N GLY A 187 0.80 2.81 -3.77
CA GLY A 187 -0.49 3.25 -3.25
C GLY A 187 -1.56 2.20 -3.54
N THR A 188 -2.16 1.62 -2.50
CA THR A 188 -3.06 0.48 -2.66
C THR A 188 -4.51 0.81 -2.26
N GLY A 189 -5.45 0.15 -2.93
CA GLY A 189 -6.89 0.31 -2.70
C GLY A 189 -7.67 0.81 -3.91
N GLY A 190 -8.98 1.02 -3.71
CA GLY A 190 -9.89 1.47 -4.77
C GLY A 190 -10.23 0.41 -5.83
N MET A 191 -10.82 0.79 -6.97
CA MET A 191 -11.30 2.15 -7.31
C MET A 191 -12.76 2.34 -6.88
N SER A 192 -13.69 2.70 -7.78
CA SER A 192 -15.09 2.85 -7.40
C SER A 192 -15.68 1.53 -6.87
N HIS A 193 -16.10 1.55 -5.63
CA HIS A 193 -16.86 0.47 -4.98
C HIS A 193 -17.62 1.04 -3.79
N GLN A 194 -18.71 0.37 -3.41
CA GLN A 194 -19.42 0.66 -2.16
C GLN A 194 -19.81 -0.66 -1.50
N LEU A 195 -19.39 -0.86 -0.25
CA LEU A 195 -19.60 -2.11 0.48
C LEU A 195 -20.88 -2.11 1.33
N GLN A 196 -21.43 -0.94 1.65
CA GLN A 196 -22.49 -0.82 2.65
C GLN A 196 -23.78 -0.18 2.11
N GLY A 197 -24.89 -0.56 2.74
CA GLY A 197 -26.21 0.04 2.54
C GLY A 197 -26.85 -0.26 1.18
N PRO A 198 -28.02 0.36 0.88
CA PRO A 198 -28.79 0.07 -0.34
C PRO A 198 -28.08 0.37 -1.67
N ARG A 199 -26.98 1.14 -1.63
CA ARG A 199 -26.16 1.50 -2.81
C ARG A 199 -24.91 0.61 -2.93
N ALA A 200 -24.79 -0.45 -2.13
CA ALA A 200 -23.71 -1.42 -2.27
C ALA A 200 -23.67 -2.02 -3.69
N GLY A 201 -22.46 -2.26 -4.20
CA GLY A 201 -22.23 -2.71 -5.58
C GLY A 201 -22.18 -1.60 -6.62
N LEU A 202 -22.22 -0.33 -6.21
CA LEU A 202 -21.96 0.82 -7.10
C LEU A 202 -20.58 0.70 -7.75
N ILE A 203 -20.54 0.84 -9.07
CA ILE A 203 -19.32 1.00 -9.88
C ILE A 203 -19.50 2.24 -10.76
N ASN A 204 -18.44 3.05 -10.89
CA ASN A 204 -18.39 4.24 -11.73
C ASN A 204 -17.12 4.24 -12.60
N LYS A 205 -17.13 3.40 -13.63
CA LYS A 205 -16.03 3.28 -14.61
C LYS A 205 -15.65 4.59 -15.28
N LYS A 206 -16.60 5.52 -15.47
CA LYS A 206 -16.30 6.83 -16.07
C LYS A 206 -15.38 7.63 -15.15
N TRP A 207 -15.76 7.72 -13.86
CA TRP A 207 -14.93 8.38 -12.85
C TRP A 207 -13.58 7.70 -12.68
N ASP A 208 -13.54 6.38 -12.62
CA ASP A 208 -12.29 5.63 -12.44
C ASP A 208 -11.25 5.96 -13.53
N LYS A 209 -11.69 6.02 -14.79
CA LYS A 209 -10.81 6.40 -15.90
C LYS A 209 -10.33 7.84 -15.81
N GLU A 210 -11.26 8.76 -15.52
CA GLU A 210 -10.95 10.18 -15.34
C GLU A 210 -9.96 10.39 -14.18
N PHE A 211 -10.14 9.67 -13.07
CA PHE A 211 -9.24 9.72 -11.93
C PHE A 211 -7.83 9.25 -12.31
N LEU A 212 -7.70 8.12 -13.01
CA LEU A 212 -6.40 7.61 -13.47
C LEU A 212 -5.72 8.60 -14.43
N ASP A 213 -6.46 9.17 -15.37
CA ASP A 213 -5.92 10.15 -16.32
C ASP A 213 -5.43 11.42 -15.60
N ARG A 214 -6.22 11.95 -14.65
CA ARG A 214 -5.86 13.14 -13.88
C ARG A 214 -4.74 12.88 -12.89
N LEU A 215 -4.66 11.70 -12.28
CA LEU A 215 -3.59 11.35 -11.35
C LEU A 215 -2.21 11.40 -12.02
N VAL A 216 -2.14 11.06 -13.31
CA VAL A 216 -0.90 11.11 -14.10
C VAL A 216 -0.60 12.52 -14.61
N ASN A 217 -1.61 13.22 -15.13
CA ASN A 217 -1.38 14.46 -15.87
C ASN A 217 -1.60 15.75 -15.06
N GLU A 218 -2.49 15.71 -14.07
CA GLU A 218 -2.98 16.88 -13.33
C GLU A 218 -3.10 16.60 -11.80
N PRO A 219 -2.09 16.00 -11.15
CA PRO A 219 -2.23 15.55 -9.75
C PRO A 219 -2.43 16.70 -8.75
N ASP A 220 -1.87 17.89 -9.01
CA ASP A 220 -2.09 19.07 -8.15
C ASP A 220 -3.56 19.50 -8.16
N GLU A 221 -4.25 19.44 -9.32
CA GLU A 221 -5.69 19.76 -9.42
C GLU A 221 -6.59 18.63 -8.89
N LEU A 222 -6.12 17.39 -8.94
CA LEU A 222 -6.86 16.25 -8.38
C LEU A 222 -6.83 16.26 -6.85
N ALA A 223 -5.81 16.89 -6.24
CA ALA A 223 -5.64 16.95 -4.80
C ALA A 223 -6.54 17.97 -4.09
N THR A 224 -7.07 18.97 -4.82
CA THR A 224 -7.86 20.09 -4.27
C THR A 224 -9.32 19.77 -4.03
#